data_AF-V7APB5-F1
#
_entry.id   AF-V7APB5-F1
#
_cell.length_a   1.000
_cell.length_b   1.000
_cell.length_c   1.000
_cell.angle_alpha   90.00
_cell.angle_beta   90.00
_cell.angle_gamma   90.00
#
_symmetry.space_group_name_H-M   'P 1'
#
loop_
_entity.id
_entity.type
_entity.pdbx_description
1 polymer ?
#
loop_
_entity_poly.entity_id
_entity_poly.type
_entity_poly.pdbx_seq_one_letter_code
_entity_poly.pdbx_strand_id
1 'polypeptide(L)'
;MDLTVMEILSRHASDEVYLGQRDTLDWTADQKAKDLFKKFTEQLKDIESKISERNNNKELRNRTGPVKLPYTVLLPSSEPGITFRGIPNSVSI
;
A
#
# COMPACT_ATOMS: atom_id res chain seq x y z
N MET A 1 8.02 11.82 22.60
CA MET A 1 7.33 11.93 21.29
C MET A 1 5.88 12.25 21.57
N ASP A 2 5.34 13.22 20.85
CA ASP A 2 3.96 13.67 21.02
C ASP A 2 3.01 12.77 20.22
N LEU A 3 1.93 12.30 20.84
CA LEU A 3 0.90 11.45 20.22
C LEU A 3 0.24 12.16 19.04
N THR A 4 0.08 13.48 19.13
CA THR A 4 -0.53 14.28 18.06
C THR A 4 0.35 14.31 16.81
N VAL A 5 1.67 14.41 16.97
CA VAL A 5 2.63 14.35 15.85
C VAL A 5 2.58 12.98 15.19
N MET A 6 2.57 11.89 15.96
CA MET A 6 2.47 10.54 15.40
C MET A 6 1.16 10.30 14.64
N GLU A 7 0.04 10.83 15.13
CA GLU A 7 -1.26 10.72 14.47
C GLU A 7 -1.25 11.39 13.09
N ILE A 8 -0.67 12.59 13.00
CA ILE A 8 -0.54 13.32 11.74
C ILE A 8 0.36 12.55 10.77
N LEU A 9 1.53 12.08 11.24
CA LEU A 9 2.50 11.39 10.38
C LEU A 9 2.03 10.01 9.91
N SER A 10 1.05 9.41 10.59
CA SER A 10 0.53 8.07 10.27
C SER A 10 -0.73 8.12 9.39
N ARG A 11 -1.15 9.30 8.95
CA ARG A 11 -2.40 9.51 8.21
C ARG A 11 -2.12 9.68 6.72
N HIS A 12 -2.77 8.85 5.92
CA HIS A 12 -2.79 9.01 4.47
C HIS A 12 -3.72 10.15 4.07
N ALA A 13 -3.22 11.05 3.22
CA ALA A 13 -4.02 12.12 2.61
C ALA A 13 -5.05 11.54 1.62
N SER A 14 -6.13 12.29 1.36
CA SER A 14 -7.19 11.84 0.45
C SER A 14 -6.78 11.82 -1.03
N ASP A 15 -5.77 12.61 -1.36
CA ASP A 15 -5.18 12.79 -2.69
C ASP A 15 -3.84 12.06 -2.85
N GLU A 16 -3.52 11.14 -1.93
CA GLU A 16 -2.29 10.34 -1.99
C GLU A 16 -2.23 9.46 -3.25
N VAL A 17 -1.04 9.37 -3.86
CA VAL A 17 -0.80 8.54 -5.04
C VAL A 17 0.04 7.33 -4.64
N TYR A 18 -0.59 6.17 -4.60
CA TYR A 18 0.03 4.93 -4.16
C TYR A 18 0.89 4.28 -5.22
N LEU A 19 1.71 3.32 -4.79
CA LEU A 19 2.52 2.50 -5.66
C LEU A 19 1.67 1.79 -6.73
N GLY A 20 2.04 1.96 -7.99
CA GLY A 20 1.26 1.46 -9.13
C GLY A 20 0.11 2.38 -9.54
N GLN A 21 0.01 3.58 -8.98
CA GLN A 21 -0.89 4.63 -9.44
C GLN A 21 -0.11 5.79 -10.07
N ARG A 22 -0.81 6.59 -10.85
CA ARG A 22 -0.34 7.84 -11.45
C ARG A 22 -1.43 8.89 -11.25
N ASP A 23 -1.01 10.13 -11.06
CA ASP A 23 -1.87 11.32 -10.98
C ASP A 23 -2.56 11.64 -12.32
N THR A 24 -1.94 11.24 -13.44
CA THR A 24 -2.38 11.55 -14.79
C THR A 24 -2.39 10.29 -15.68
N LEU A 25 -3.46 10.13 -16.48
CA LEU A 25 -3.62 8.97 -17.39
C LEU A 25 -2.74 9.06 -18.65
N ASP A 26 -2.37 10.28 -19.04
CA ASP A 26 -1.59 10.58 -20.25
C ASP A 26 -0.15 11.03 -19.95
N TRP A 27 0.44 10.47 -18.89
CA TRP A 27 1.83 10.72 -18.50
C TRP A 27 2.87 10.34 -19.59
N THR A 28 2.47 9.58 -20.60
CA THR A 28 3.28 9.25 -21.78
C THR A 28 2.41 8.91 -22.98
N ALA A 29 2.92 9.12 -24.20
CA ALA A 29 2.32 8.62 -25.44
C ALA A 29 2.85 7.23 -25.83
N ASP A 30 3.91 6.73 -25.17
CA ASP A 30 4.51 5.42 -25.48
C ASP A 30 3.64 4.27 -24.96
N GLN A 31 3.03 3.53 -25.89
CA GLN A 31 2.19 2.37 -25.57
C GLN A 31 2.96 1.27 -24.84
N LYS A 32 4.24 1.05 -25.16
CA LYS A 32 5.07 0.02 -24.50
C LYS A 32 5.26 0.36 -23.03
N ALA A 33 5.49 1.63 -22.72
CA ALA A 33 5.60 2.10 -21.34
C ALA A 33 4.28 1.92 -20.57
N LYS A 34 3.14 2.22 -21.20
CA LYS A 34 1.80 1.97 -20.62
C LYS A 34 1.57 0.48 -20.33
N ASP A 35 1.92 -0.41 -21.26
CA ASP A 35 1.73 -1.85 -21.11
C ASP A 35 2.60 -2.44 -19.99
N LEU A 36 3.86 -1.99 -19.88
CA LEU A 36 4.76 -2.40 -18.78
C LEU A 36 4.25 -1.91 -17.43
N PHE A 37 3.75 -0.66 -17.37
CA PHE A 37 3.15 -0.14 -16.16
C PHE A 37 1.90 -0.93 -15.76
N LYS A 38 1.04 -1.29 -16.72
CA LYS A 38 -0.13 -2.15 -16.46
C LYS A 38 0.30 -3.49 -15.84
N LYS A 39 1.29 -4.17 -16.43
CA LYS A 39 1.83 -5.43 -15.87
C LYS A 39 2.35 -5.27 -14.45
N PHE A 40 3.04 -4.16 -14.17
CA PHE A 40 3.50 -3.84 -12.82
C PHE A 40 2.33 -3.72 -11.84
N THR A 41 1.27 -3.00 -12.20
CA THR A 41 0.08 -2.86 -11.35
C THR A 41 -0.67 -4.17 -11.11
N GLU A 42 -0.73 -5.05 -12.12
CA GLU A 42 -1.30 -6.40 -11.97
C GLU A 42 -0.47 -7.23 -10.98
N GLN A 43 0.85 -7.20 -11.09
CA GLN A 43 1.75 -7.89 -10.15
C GLN A 43 1.59 -7.38 -8.71
N LEU A 44 1.37 -6.09 -8.51
CA LEU A 44 1.12 -5.54 -7.17
C LEU A 44 -0.18 -6.09 -6.57
N LYS A 45 -1.24 -6.24 -7.35
CA LYS A 45 -2.50 -6.85 -6.89
C LYS A 45 -2.30 -8.31 -6.47
N ASP A 46 -1.53 -9.07 -7.25
CA ASP A 46 -1.20 -10.45 -6.91
C ASP A 46 -0.39 -10.54 -5.60
N ILE A 47 0.56 -9.63 -5.41
CA ILE A 47 1.34 -9.54 -4.17
C ILE A 47 0.44 -9.18 -2.99
N GLU A 48 -0.50 -8.25 -3.16
CA GLU A 48 -1.45 -7.87 -2.12
C GLU A 48 -2.31 -9.07 -1.67
N SER A 49 -2.80 -9.88 -2.61
CA SER A 49 -3.51 -11.13 -2.30
C SER A 49 -2.63 -12.09 -1.51
N LYS A 50 -1.39 -12.32 -1.97
CA LYS A 50 -0.43 -13.21 -1.29
C LYS A 50 -0.10 -12.75 0.12
N ILE A 51 0.04 -11.45 0.36
CA ILE A 51 0.27 -10.91 1.72
C ILE A 51 -0.98 -11.16 2.59
N SER A 52 -2.17 -10.94 2.05
CA SER A 52 -3.45 -11.18 2.74
C SER A 52 -3.63 -12.66 3.09
N GLU A 53 -3.34 -13.57 2.17
CA GLU A 53 -3.32 -15.02 2.40
C GLU A 53 -2.34 -15.41 3.51
N ARG A 54 -1.12 -14.85 3.48
CA ARG A 54 -0.11 -15.07 4.53
C ARG A 54 -0.60 -14.58 5.90
N ASN A 55 -1.24 -13.41 5.96
CA ASN A 55 -1.82 -12.89 7.21
C ASN A 55 -2.93 -13.78 7.78
N ASN A 56 -3.66 -14.50 6.91
CA ASN A 56 -4.70 -15.45 7.31
C ASN A 56 -4.16 -16.86 7.63
N ASN A 57 -2.90 -17.15 7.31
CA ASN A 57 -2.28 -18.43 7.59
C ASN A 57 -1.88 -18.54 9.07
N LYS A 58 -2.57 -19.42 9.82
CA LYS A 58 -2.37 -19.64 11.26
C LYS A 58 -0.99 -20.18 11.64
N GLU A 59 -0.28 -20.82 10.70
CA GLU A 59 1.10 -21.28 10.91
C GLU A 59 2.08 -20.10 10.97
N LEU A 60 1.75 -18.97 10.32
CA LEU A 60 2.58 -17.77 10.29
C LEU A 60 2.27 -16.82 11.47
N ARG A 61 2.44 -17.32 12.69
CA ARG A 61 2.03 -16.63 13.94
C ARG A 61 2.57 -15.22 14.10
N ASN A 62 3.77 -14.95 13.60
CA ASN A 62 4.43 -13.64 13.70
C ASN A 62 3.75 -12.55 12.85
N ARG A 63 2.83 -12.92 11.95
CA ARG A 63 2.12 -11.96 11.10
C ARG A 63 0.98 -11.26 11.82
N THR A 64 0.49 -11.82 12.91
CA THR A 64 -0.66 -11.29 13.66
C THR A 64 -0.36 -11.14 15.15
N GLY A 65 0.44 -12.05 15.71
CA GLY A 65 0.89 -12.02 17.09
C GLY A 65 -0.24 -12.10 18.13
N PRO A 66 0.10 -11.93 19.42
CA PRO A 66 -0.86 -12.02 20.52
C PRO A 66 -1.88 -10.87 20.54
N VAL A 67 -1.54 -9.73 19.94
CA VAL A 67 -2.39 -8.53 19.86
C VAL A 67 -3.41 -8.59 18.71
N LYS A 68 -3.45 -9.69 17.96
CA LYS A 68 -4.40 -9.91 16.86
C LYS A 68 -4.35 -8.83 15.77
N LEU A 69 -3.17 -8.27 15.49
CA LEU A 69 -2.98 -7.20 14.49
C LEU A 69 -2.22 -7.75 13.27
N PRO A 70 -2.90 -7.99 12.13
CA PRO A 70 -2.26 -8.49 10.93
C PRO A 70 -1.23 -7.50 10.37
N TYR A 71 -0.14 -8.02 9.80
CA TYR A 71 0.89 -7.20 9.16
C TYR A 71 0.41 -6.72 7.78
N THR A 72 -0.12 -5.51 7.73
CA THR A 72 -0.68 -4.89 6.52
C THR A 72 0.11 -3.71 5.98
N VAL A 73 1.18 -3.29 6.66
CA VAL A 73 1.99 -2.10 6.33
C VAL A 73 2.55 -2.13 4.91
N LEU A 74 2.79 -3.32 4.33
CA LEU A 74 3.28 -3.49 2.96
C LEU A 74 2.19 -3.88 1.94
N LEU A 75 0.91 -3.71 2.27
CA LEU A 75 -0.13 -3.79 1.24
C LEU A 75 -0.03 -2.52 0.36
N PRO A 76 0.06 -2.65 -0.98
CA PRO A 76 0.27 -1.50 -1.87
C PRO A 76 -0.82 -0.44 -1.76
N SER A 77 -2.09 -0.85 -1.66
CA SER A 77 -3.24 0.04 -1.61
C SER A 77 -3.68 0.40 -0.20
N SER A 78 -4.28 1.58 -0.05
CA SER A 78 -4.97 2.03 1.17
C SER A 78 -6.08 3.03 0.84
N GLU A 79 -6.97 3.21 1.81
CA GLU A 79 -7.90 4.34 1.87
C GLU A 79 -7.26 5.52 2.61
N PRO A 80 -7.84 6.73 2.51
CA PRO A 80 -7.42 7.88 3.31
C PRO A 80 -7.61 7.63 4.81
N GLY A 81 -6.75 8.23 5.64
CA GLY A 81 -6.82 8.06 7.10
C GLY A 81 -5.67 7.24 7.68
N ILE A 82 -5.83 6.81 8.93
CA ILE A 82 -4.86 5.97 9.64
C ILE A 82 -5.30 4.52 9.46
N THR A 83 -4.68 3.82 8.51
CA THR A 83 -5.15 2.52 8.02
C THR A 83 -4.19 1.36 8.31
N PHE A 84 -2.95 1.67 8.73
CA PHE A 84 -1.88 0.68 8.93
C PHE A 84 -1.54 -0.13 7.66
N ARG A 85 -1.77 0.46 6.48
CA ARG A 85 -1.50 -0.13 5.16
C ARG A 85 -1.30 0.96 4.10
N GLY A 86 -0.89 0.58 2.90
CA GLY A 86 -0.69 1.50 1.78
C GLY A 86 0.78 1.87 1.64
N ILE A 87 1.27 1.81 0.40
CA ILE A 87 2.63 2.22 0.06
C ILE A 87 2.52 3.44 -0.86
N PRO A 88 2.79 4.66 -0.38
CA PRO A 88 2.88 5.84 -1.22
C PRO A 88 3.99 5.71 -2.27
N ASN A 89 3.87 6.41 -3.40
CA ASN A 89 4.94 6.46 -4.41
C ASN A 89 6.20 7.19 -3.91
N SER A 90 6.08 8.04 -2.89
CA SER A 90 7.14 8.94 -2.43
C SER A 90 7.10 9.14 -0.91
N VAL A 91 8.10 9.84 -0.36
CA VAL A 91 8.06 10.30 1.03
C VAL A 91 7.20 11.57 1.08
N SER A 92 5.91 11.39 1.29
CA SER A 92 4.88 12.44 1.28
C SER A 92 4.46 12.92 2.67
N ILE A 93 4.98 12.28 3.74
CA ILE A 93 4.73 12.62 5.14
C ILE A 93 5.93 12.25 6.02
#